data_AF-A0A1B9GVZ7-F1
#
_entry.id   AF-A0A1B9GVZ7-F1
#
_cell.length_a   1.000
_cell.length_b   1.000
_cell.length_c   1.000
_cell.angle_alpha   90.00
_cell.angle_beta   90.00
_cell.angle_gamma   90.00
#
_symmetry.space_group_name_H-M   'P 1'
#
loop_
_entity.id
_entity.type
_entity.pdbx_description
1 polymer ?
#
loop_
_entity_poly.entity_id
_entity_poly.type
_entity_poly.pdbx_seq_one_letter_code
_entity_poly.pdbx_strand_id
1 'polypeptide(L)'
;MVCRRSILSSLAIGVLGAAHVGATALTAMLGANERSCYYADVDGVGEKVGFYFAVQSGGNFEIDYIVMDPDDRVILEGVAEKQGDYIFTANKVGEYSFCFENEAYTADKLLDFDIMVESEPRRILSAQQQPLKEHTSSLEESTYKISGLLSSITRTQK
;
A
#
# COMPACT_ATOMS: atom_id res chain seq x y z
N MET A 1 -13.30 -61.04 16.07
CA MET A 1 -12.99 -59.78 16.78
C MET A 1 -12.24 -58.87 15.83
N VAL A 2 -12.74 -57.64 15.72
CA VAL A 2 -12.27 -56.56 14.85
C VAL A 2 -10.89 -56.07 15.31
N CYS A 3 -9.97 -55.80 14.39
CA CYS A 3 -9.02 -54.71 14.57
C CYS A 3 -8.68 -54.09 13.21
N ARG A 4 -9.42 -53.02 12.92
CA ARG A 4 -9.26 -52.08 11.81
C ARG A 4 -8.33 -50.98 12.30
N ARG A 5 -7.24 -50.68 11.60
CA ARG A 5 -6.44 -49.43 11.73
C ARG A 5 -5.27 -49.51 10.75
N SER A 6 -4.90 -48.51 9.97
CA SER A 6 -5.54 -47.33 9.41
C SER A 6 -4.49 -46.84 8.41
N ILE A 7 -4.88 -46.60 7.16
CA ILE A 7 -3.99 -46.03 6.14
C ILE A 7 -3.62 -44.62 6.62
N LEU A 8 -2.38 -44.44 7.07
CA LEU A 8 -1.82 -43.19 7.57
C LEU A 8 -0.61 -42.87 6.70
N SER A 9 -0.84 -42.24 5.55
CA SER A 9 0.20 -41.49 4.82
C SER A 9 -0.43 -40.89 3.58
N SER A 10 -0.82 -39.61 3.65
CA SER A 10 -0.91 -38.60 2.57
C SER A 10 -2.07 -37.63 2.80
N LEU A 11 -1.98 -36.82 3.85
CA LEU A 11 -2.70 -35.54 3.92
C LEU A 11 -1.79 -34.50 4.56
N ALA A 12 -0.65 -34.25 3.92
CA ALA A 12 0.21 -33.13 4.21
C ALA A 12 0.48 -32.44 2.88
N ILE A 13 0.56 -31.11 2.90
CA ILE A 13 0.71 -30.18 1.76
C ILE A 13 -0.63 -29.59 1.32
N GLY A 14 -1.03 -28.56 2.04
CA GLY A 14 -2.15 -27.70 1.69
C GLY A 14 -2.36 -26.55 2.67
N VAL A 15 -1.30 -26.06 3.33
CA VAL A 15 -1.35 -24.82 4.12
C VAL A 15 -0.23 -23.94 3.59
N LEU A 16 -0.48 -23.31 2.43
CA LEU A 16 0.32 -22.17 1.98
C LEU A 16 -0.03 -20.99 2.87
N GLY A 17 1.00 -20.35 3.42
CA GLY A 17 0.88 -19.32 4.44
C GLY A 17 -0.03 -18.15 4.04
N ALA A 18 -0.96 -17.82 4.93
CA ALA A 18 -1.59 -16.52 4.91
C ALA A 18 -0.50 -15.48 5.19
N ALA A 19 -0.10 -14.73 4.17
CA ALA A 19 0.64 -13.50 4.38
C ALA A 19 -0.26 -12.58 5.21
N HIS A 20 0.20 -12.17 6.38
CA HIS A 20 -0.48 -11.14 7.17
C HIS A 20 -0.37 -9.83 6.38
N VAL A 21 -1.41 -9.49 5.63
CA VAL A 21 -1.64 -8.12 5.18
C VAL A 21 -2.16 -7.38 6.40
N GLY A 22 -1.32 -6.53 7.00
CA GLY A 22 -1.75 -5.57 8.00
C GLY A 22 -2.43 -4.42 7.28
N ALA A 23 -3.75 -4.38 7.28
CA ALA A 23 -4.52 -3.21 6.88
C ALA A 23 -5.29 -2.75 8.14
N THR A 24 -5.01 -1.54 8.59
CA THR A 24 -5.68 -0.92 9.74
C THR A 24 -6.84 -0.07 9.24
N ALA A 25 -7.91 -0.72 8.76
CA ALA A 25 -9.15 -0.02 8.51
C ALA A 25 -9.77 0.38 9.86
N LEU A 26 -9.79 1.69 10.14
CA LEU A 26 -10.32 2.25 11.36
C LEU A 26 -11.62 2.99 11.02
N THR A 27 -12.73 2.47 11.52
CA THR A 27 -14.00 3.19 11.48
C THR A 27 -14.24 3.83 12.85
N ALA A 28 -14.47 5.14 12.88
CA ALA A 28 -14.72 5.91 14.09
C ALA A 28 -16.08 6.58 14.08
N MET A 29 -16.69 6.67 15.26
CA MET A 29 -17.91 7.44 15.47
C MET A 29 -17.55 8.70 16.26
N LEU A 30 -17.74 9.86 15.65
CA LEU A 30 -17.48 11.17 16.24
C LEU A 30 -18.78 11.81 16.68
N GLY A 31 -18.92 12.08 17.97
CA GLY A 31 -20.06 12.79 18.54
C GLY A 31 -20.16 14.24 18.06
N ALA A 32 -21.29 14.88 18.35
CA ALA A 32 -21.48 16.30 18.10
C ALA A 32 -20.45 17.18 18.86
N ASN A 33 -19.81 18.13 18.17
CA ASN A 33 -18.71 18.96 18.69
C ASN A 33 -17.53 18.14 19.27
N GLU A 34 -17.33 16.93 18.78
CA GLU A 34 -16.20 16.10 19.19
C GLU A 34 -15.01 16.26 18.26
N ARG A 35 -13.82 16.27 18.85
CA ARG A 35 -12.55 16.15 18.15
C ARG A 35 -11.86 14.86 18.57
N SER A 36 -11.45 14.04 17.59
CA SER A 36 -10.73 12.79 17.82
C SER A 36 -9.44 12.78 17.02
N CYS A 37 -8.33 12.38 17.65
CA CYS A 37 -7.00 12.34 17.02
C CYS A 37 -6.43 10.93 17.03
N TYR A 38 -5.81 10.56 15.92
CA TYR A 38 -5.15 9.30 15.67
C TYR A 38 -3.69 9.54 15.35
N TYR A 39 -2.83 8.58 15.66
CA TYR A 39 -1.39 8.76 15.62
C TYR A 39 -0.73 7.61 14.88
N ALA A 40 0.32 7.92 14.12
CA ALA A 40 1.13 6.94 13.42
C ALA A 40 2.62 7.27 13.60
N ASP A 41 3.40 6.27 14.00
CA ASP A 41 4.84 6.38 14.09
C ASP A 41 5.49 6.19 12.71
N VAL A 42 6.39 7.09 12.37
CA VAL A 42 7.26 6.99 11.19
C VAL A 42 8.68 6.73 11.69
N ASP A 43 9.25 5.59 11.30
CA ASP A 43 10.58 5.15 11.70
C ASP A 43 11.69 5.75 10.82
N GLY A 44 11.37 6.08 9.56
CA GLY A 44 12.34 6.49 8.56
C GLY A 44 12.05 7.83 7.88
N VAL A 45 13.10 8.65 7.69
CA VAL A 45 12.98 9.83 6.84
C VAL A 45 12.77 9.43 5.38
N GLY A 46 11.75 10.00 4.76
CA GLY A 46 11.40 9.77 3.37
C GLY A 46 10.38 8.64 3.15
N GLU A 47 9.84 8.05 4.23
CA GLU A 47 8.73 7.10 4.14
C GLU A 47 7.48 7.77 3.58
N LYS A 48 6.66 7.00 2.89
CA LYS A 48 5.40 7.48 2.31
C LYS A 48 4.28 7.21 3.30
N VAL A 49 3.50 8.25 3.58
CA VAL A 49 2.34 8.17 4.46
C VAL A 49 1.10 8.36 3.60
N GLY A 50 0.27 7.33 3.54
CA GLY A 50 -1.06 7.35 2.95
C GLY A 50 -2.09 7.73 4.01
N PHE A 51 -2.99 8.63 3.66
CA PHE A 51 -4.08 9.09 4.50
C PHE A 51 -5.37 9.15 3.68
N TYR A 52 -6.30 8.26 4.01
CA TYR A 52 -7.60 8.17 3.37
C TYR A 52 -8.70 8.39 4.41
N PHE A 53 -9.77 9.08 4.03
CA PHE A 53 -10.99 9.13 4.83
C PHE A 53 -12.24 9.31 3.97
N ALA A 54 -13.39 8.86 4.48
CA ALA A 54 -14.71 9.11 3.92
C ALA A 54 -15.77 9.14 5.02
N VAL A 55 -16.64 10.16 5.00
CA VAL A 55 -17.77 10.26 5.92
C VAL A 55 -18.89 9.33 5.46
N GLN A 56 -19.17 8.29 6.23
CA GLN A 56 -20.14 7.24 5.90
C GLN A 56 -21.58 7.65 6.24
N SER A 57 -21.77 8.40 7.34
CA SER A 57 -23.09 8.88 7.76
C SER A 57 -22.99 10.05 8.73
N GLY A 58 -24.10 10.79 8.89
CA GLY A 58 -24.22 11.90 9.84
C GLY A 58 -24.23 13.28 9.18
N GLY A 59 -25.18 14.14 9.54
CA GLY A 59 -25.29 15.53 9.06
C GLY A 59 -25.25 15.68 7.53
N ASN A 60 -24.42 16.59 7.03
CA ASN A 60 -24.18 16.85 5.61
C ASN A 60 -23.04 16.00 4.99
N PHE A 61 -22.57 14.99 5.72
CA PHE A 61 -21.42 14.16 5.35
C PHE A 61 -20.10 14.92 5.23
N GLU A 62 -19.93 16.00 6.00
CA GLU A 62 -18.75 16.87 5.99
C GLU A 62 -17.97 16.70 7.30
N ILE A 63 -16.64 16.78 7.26
CA ILE A 63 -15.76 16.71 8.43
C ILE A 63 -14.57 17.65 8.23
N ASP A 64 -14.09 18.22 9.33
CA ASP A 64 -12.86 18.99 9.34
C ASP A 64 -11.71 18.09 9.74
N TYR A 65 -10.54 18.27 9.14
CA TYR A 65 -9.37 17.48 9.50
C TYR A 65 -8.10 18.32 9.51
N ILE A 66 -7.14 17.89 10.32
CA ILE A 66 -5.81 18.45 10.39
C ILE A 66 -4.78 17.34 10.61
N VAL A 67 -3.72 17.36 9.80
CA VAL A 67 -2.59 16.45 9.89
C VAL A 67 -1.36 17.24 10.26
N MET A 68 -0.66 16.83 11.33
CA MET A 68 0.51 17.54 11.85
C MET A 68 1.73 16.61 11.92
N ASP A 69 2.91 17.21 11.73
CA ASP A 69 4.19 16.53 11.89
C ASP A 69 4.61 16.43 13.37
N PRO A 70 5.68 15.70 13.70
CA PRO A 70 6.15 15.54 15.08
C PRO A 70 6.59 16.84 15.79
N ASP A 71 6.75 17.95 15.06
CA ASP A 71 7.08 19.27 15.60
C ASP A 71 5.85 20.20 15.60
N ASP A 72 4.64 19.63 15.58
CA ASP A 72 3.36 20.33 15.56
C ASP A 72 3.17 21.26 14.35
N ARG A 73 3.79 20.95 13.20
CA ARG A 73 3.57 21.72 11.97
C ARG A 73 2.47 21.10 11.14
N VAL A 74 1.54 21.92 10.68
CA VAL A 74 0.46 21.50 9.78
C VAL A 74 1.04 21.05 8.44
N ILE A 75 0.68 19.83 8.04
CA ILE A 75 1.03 19.22 6.75
C ILE A 75 -0.15 19.33 5.80
N LEU A 76 -1.33 18.95 6.27
CA LEU A 76 -2.60 18.97 5.55
C LEU A 76 -3.69 19.49 6.47
N GLU A 77 -4.62 20.25 5.92
CA GLU A 77 -5.84 20.68 6.60
C GLU A 77 -6.97 20.80 5.57
N GLY A 78 -8.20 20.56 6.02
CA GLY A 78 -9.40 20.70 5.21
C GLY A 78 -10.60 21.01 6.09
N VAL A 79 -11.53 21.78 5.53
CA VAL A 79 -12.75 22.24 6.22
C VAL A 79 -13.96 21.79 5.41
N ALA A 80 -14.93 21.20 6.09
CA ALA A 80 -16.17 20.69 5.54
C ALA A 80 -15.97 19.70 4.36
N GLU A 81 -14.99 18.80 4.49
CA GLU A 81 -14.65 17.82 3.45
C GLU A 81 -15.45 16.53 3.61
N LYS A 82 -15.81 15.89 2.50
CA LYS A 82 -16.63 14.64 2.55
C LYS A 82 -15.79 13.37 2.50
N GLN A 83 -14.66 13.46 1.83
CA GLN A 83 -13.70 12.38 1.63
C GLN A 83 -12.35 12.98 1.22
N GLY A 84 -11.29 12.21 1.38
CA GLY A 84 -9.95 12.57 0.95
C GLY A 84 -9.08 11.34 0.80
N ASP A 85 -8.11 11.42 -0.13
CA ASP A 85 -7.07 10.41 -0.34
C ASP A 85 -5.77 11.15 -0.66
N TYR A 86 -4.82 11.07 0.27
CA TYR A 86 -3.58 11.83 0.23
C TYR A 86 -2.39 10.91 0.45
N ILE A 87 -1.32 11.17 -0.30
CA ILE A 87 -0.01 10.54 -0.06
C ILE A 87 1.02 11.65 0.10
N PHE A 88 1.66 11.71 1.26
CA PHE A 88 2.75 12.65 1.53
C PHE A 88 4.02 11.92 1.94
N THR A 89 5.13 12.66 1.95
CA THR A 89 6.45 12.12 2.35
C THR A 89 6.75 12.59 3.76
N ALA A 90 7.01 11.67 4.67
CA ALA A 90 7.40 12.00 6.03
C ALA A 90 8.86 12.48 6.04
N ASN A 91 9.07 13.77 6.30
CA ASN A 91 10.40 14.38 6.32
C ASN A 91 11.11 14.26 7.68
N LYS A 92 10.40 13.77 8.70
CA LYS A 92 10.87 13.64 10.07
C LYS A 92 10.48 12.27 10.61
N VAL A 93 11.31 11.75 11.49
CA VAL A 93 11.03 10.54 12.27
C VAL A 93 10.27 10.96 13.50
N GLY A 94 9.23 10.20 13.86
CA GLY A 94 8.41 10.46 15.04
C GLY A 94 6.93 10.23 14.79
N GLU A 95 6.12 10.63 15.77
CA GLU A 95 4.68 10.45 15.77
C GLU A 95 3.98 11.57 14.98
N TYR A 96 3.24 11.19 13.94
CA TYR A 96 2.38 12.09 13.17
C TYR A 96 0.96 12.01 13.71
N SER A 97 0.25 13.15 13.75
CA SER A 97 -1.13 13.22 14.25
C SER A 97 -2.14 13.53 13.15
N PHE A 98 -3.29 12.89 13.23
CA PHE A 98 -4.42 12.97 12.29
C PHE A 98 -5.67 13.22 13.11
N CYS A 99 -6.11 14.47 13.17
CA CYS A 99 -7.28 14.86 13.94
C CYS A 99 -8.46 15.13 13.02
N PHE A 100 -9.63 14.68 13.45
CA PHE A 100 -10.92 14.97 12.84
C PHE A 100 -11.78 15.75 13.82
N GLU A 101 -12.53 16.73 13.33
CA GLU A 101 -13.37 17.61 14.16
C GLU A 101 -14.78 17.69 13.59
N ASN A 102 -15.76 17.34 14.42
CA ASN A 102 -17.16 17.39 14.07
C ASN A 102 -17.81 18.67 14.58
N GLU A 103 -17.81 19.72 13.75
CA GLU A 103 -18.48 20.99 14.08
C GLU A 103 -20.03 20.90 14.12
N ALA A 104 -20.64 19.73 13.84
CA ALA A 104 -22.08 19.59 13.90
C ALA A 104 -22.57 19.55 15.36
N TYR A 105 -23.63 20.32 15.64
CA TYR A 105 -24.14 20.50 17.00
C TYR A 105 -25.02 19.36 17.53
N THR A 106 -25.59 18.52 16.66
CA THR A 106 -26.65 17.58 17.05
C THR A 106 -26.52 16.18 16.48
N ALA A 107 -25.60 15.96 15.54
CA ALA A 107 -25.50 14.70 14.82
C ALA A 107 -24.09 14.11 14.95
N ASP A 108 -24.06 12.86 15.38
CA ASP A 108 -22.86 12.03 15.34
C ASP A 108 -22.53 11.69 13.89
N LYS A 109 -21.25 11.53 13.61
CA LYS A 109 -20.73 11.18 12.28
C LYS A 109 -19.99 9.85 12.35
N LEU A 110 -20.24 9.00 11.37
CA LEU A 110 -19.46 7.78 11.17
C LEU A 110 -18.42 8.05 10.10
N LEU A 111 -17.15 7.92 10.45
CA LEU A 111 -16.01 8.15 9.60
C LEU A 111 -15.28 6.84 9.35
N ASP A 112 -15.01 6.53 8.10
CA ASP A 112 -14.11 5.45 7.70
C ASP A 112 -12.79 6.06 7.26
N PHE A 113 -11.68 5.63 7.84
CA PHE A 113 -10.36 6.16 7.49
C PHE A 113 -9.27 5.10 7.57
N ASP A 114 -8.17 5.36 6.86
CA ASP A 114 -6.99 4.53 6.83
C ASP A 114 -5.74 5.41 6.86
N ILE A 115 -4.76 5.00 7.67
CA ILE A 115 -3.46 5.65 7.81
C ILE A 115 -2.41 4.57 7.60
N MET A 116 -1.63 4.70 6.54
CA MET A 116 -0.62 3.72 6.15
C MET A 116 0.75 4.36 6.11
N VAL A 117 1.70 3.81 6.86
CA VAL A 117 3.12 4.18 6.74
C VAL A 117 3.80 3.10 5.91
N GLU A 118 4.15 3.45 4.68
CA GLU A 118 4.85 2.55 3.78
C GLU A 118 6.36 2.63 4.03
N SER A 119 6.84 1.66 4.82
CA SER A 119 8.25 1.36 4.97
C SER A 119 8.70 0.43 3.82
N GLU A 120 8.57 0.85 2.57
CA GLU A 120 9.19 0.07 1.49
C GLU A 120 10.71 0.16 1.65
N PRO A 121 11.43 -0.97 1.79
CA PRO A 121 12.87 -0.93 1.66
C PRO A 121 13.13 -0.42 0.25
N ARG A 122 13.62 0.83 0.14
CA ARG A 122 14.03 1.44 -1.12
C ARG A 122 14.80 0.36 -1.86
N ARG A 123 14.21 -0.20 -2.92
CA ARG A 123 14.91 -1.15 -3.77
C ARG A 123 16.08 -0.36 -4.30
N ILE A 124 17.24 -0.55 -3.70
CA ILE A 124 18.49 -0.17 -4.33
C ILE A 124 18.46 -1.03 -5.58
N LEU A 125 18.08 -0.43 -6.70
CA LEU A 125 18.46 -0.92 -8.00
C LEU A 125 19.98 -0.98 -7.87
N SER A 126 20.49 -2.16 -7.54
CA SER A 126 21.90 -2.34 -7.33
C SER A 126 22.53 -1.81 -8.60
N ALA A 127 23.35 -0.76 -8.48
CA ALA A 127 24.21 -0.32 -9.57
C ALA A 127 25.18 -1.45 -10.02
N GLN A 128 25.15 -2.59 -9.30
CA GLN A 128 25.59 -3.91 -9.72
C GLN A 128 24.47 -4.68 -10.43
N GLN A 129 23.78 -4.08 -11.40
CA GLN A 129 23.38 -4.89 -12.54
C GLN A 129 24.70 -5.24 -13.21
N GLN A 130 25.21 -6.46 -12.99
CA GLN A 130 26.10 -7.06 -13.97
C GLN A 130 25.46 -6.78 -15.34
N PRO A 131 26.20 -6.23 -16.30
CA PRO A 131 25.59 -5.77 -17.54
C PRO A 131 24.75 -6.91 -18.09
N LEU A 132 23.45 -6.65 -18.24
CA LEU A 132 22.39 -7.54 -18.75
C LEU A 132 22.79 -8.27 -20.06
N LYS A 133 23.85 -7.77 -20.71
CA LYS A 133 24.58 -8.32 -21.84
C LYS A 133 24.91 -9.82 -21.73
N GLU A 134 25.11 -10.36 -20.53
CA GLU A 134 25.41 -11.79 -20.39
C GLU A 134 24.19 -12.68 -20.71
N HIS A 135 22.98 -12.24 -20.33
CA HIS A 135 21.72 -12.94 -20.60
C HIS A 135 21.10 -12.63 -21.98
N THR A 136 21.56 -11.59 -22.70
CA THR A 136 21.07 -11.29 -24.06
C THR A 136 21.91 -11.94 -25.16
N SER A 137 23.10 -12.44 -24.86
CA SER A 137 24.02 -13.04 -25.86
C SER A 137 23.41 -14.22 -26.62
N SER A 138 22.71 -15.12 -25.92
CA SER A 138 22.03 -16.28 -26.52
C SER A 138 20.82 -15.89 -27.37
N LEU A 139 20.14 -14.80 -27.00
CA LEU A 139 19.03 -14.22 -27.75
C LEU A 139 19.52 -13.49 -29.00
N GLU A 140 20.61 -12.73 -28.89
CA GLU A 140 21.27 -12.07 -30.02
C GLU A 140 21.75 -13.10 -31.04
N GLU A 141 22.39 -14.18 -30.60
CA GLU A 141 22.82 -15.28 -31.48
C GLU A 141 21.64 -15.96 -32.19
N SER A 142 20.55 -16.23 -31.46
CA SER A 142 19.31 -16.77 -32.02
C SER A 142 18.73 -15.86 -33.10
N THR A 143 18.77 -14.54 -32.87
CA THR A 143 18.26 -13.53 -33.80
C THR A 143 19.10 -13.49 -35.09
N TYR A 144 20.43 -13.55 -34.97
CA TYR A 144 21.34 -13.63 -36.11
C TYR A 144 21.15 -14.92 -36.92
N LYS A 145 20.99 -16.07 -36.26
CA LYS A 145 20.73 -17.35 -36.93
C LYS A 145 19.41 -17.32 -37.70
N ILE A 146 18.33 -16.82 -37.10
CA ILE A 146 17.03 -16.68 -37.76
C ILE A 146 17.14 -15.77 -38.98
N SER A 147 17.81 -14.62 -38.86
CA SER A 147 18.01 -13.70 -39.99
C SER A 147 18.79 -14.36 -41.14
N GLY A 148 19.80 -15.17 -40.83
CA GLY A 148 20.57 -15.92 -41.83
C GLY A 148 19.70 -16.94 -42.57
N LEU A 149 18.91 -17.73 -41.85
CA LEU A 149 17.99 -18.72 -42.43
C LEU A 149 16.88 -18.07 -43.26
N LEU A 150 16.34 -16.92 -42.82
CA LEU A 150 15.36 -16.18 -43.61
C LEU A 150 15.98 -15.64 -44.91
N SER A 151 17.22 -15.18 -44.88
CA SER A 151 17.91 -14.69 -46.08
C SER A 151 18.17 -15.80 -47.11
N SER A 152 18.44 -17.03 -46.66
CA SER A 152 18.64 -18.17 -47.57
C SER A 152 17.33 -18.64 -48.18
N ILE A 153 16.24 -18.67 -47.42
CA ILE A 153 14.88 -18.98 -47.92
C ILE A 153 14.40 -17.91 -48.92
N THR A 154 14.70 -16.64 -48.66
CA THR A 154 14.34 -15.54 -49.58
C THR A 154 15.11 -15.65 -50.90
N ARG A 155 16.34 -16.18 -50.86
CA ARG A 155 17.21 -16.31 -52.05
C ARG A 155 16.86 -17.54 -52.91
N THR A 156 16.18 -18.55 -52.37
CA THR A 156 15.73 -19.75 -53.09
C THR A 156 14.30 -19.68 -53.62
N GLN A 157 13.56 -18.60 -53.35
CA GLN A 157 12.21 -18.36 -53.91
C GLN A 157 12.21 -17.43 -55.14
N LYS A 158 13.23 -17.52 -56.01
CA LYS A 158 13.21 -16.85 -57.32
C LYS A 158 13.22 -17.87 -58.44
#